data_AF-A0A2M9HK14-F1
#
_entry.id   AF-A0A2M9HK14-F1
#
_cell.length_a   1.000
_cell.length_b   1.000
_cell.length_c   1.000
_cell.angle_alpha   90.00
_cell.angle_beta   90.00
_cell.angle_gamma   90.00
#
_symmetry.space_group_name_H-M   'P 1'
#
loop_
_entity.id
_entity.type
_entity.pdbx_description
1 polymer ?
#
loop_
_entity_poly.entity_id
_entity_poly.type
_entity_poly.pdbx_seq_one_letter_code
_entity_poly.pdbx_strand_id
1 'polypeptide(L)'
;MTVETPDMDELLRLIPTVTYGDDATGSRGGALHLSAVLPALSSAIGHPTATPVHANPKACQQALGFPDVTSAIVVLVDGLGYWNLAMRLGHAPYLRSLMNDTANQRPIATCAPSTTVAAMAAFGTGTCPGLTGMAGYTQLEPEHHTLIQLIQFKDALAPKPANPHIPVPPMIDPLTLQREPTVFERLGAQGVRVTSSGLPKFAGSPLTEAALRGTDYRGNVTPRDRVLAAARAAREPGLTYLYIRDADKVGHNYGWDSENWVAAFEHIDAQLALLHRSAPHGTLIVIVADHGMVQTDMSQRVDIAEDPQLTQGVEFVGGEPRSLMLYAEAGENPETIAERWRNRLGETALIRTKTEAFADGLFGPVDERVKPMIGDVIVQASGAATFVDSRTQNDKATHLPSVHGSQTQLEMEIPCLIDMA
;
A
#
# COMPACT_ATOMS: atom_id res chain seq x y z
N MET A 1 -6.83 -18.23 21.50
CA MET A 1 -8.19 -17.67 21.28
C MET A 1 -8.31 -17.43 19.78
N THR A 2 -9.39 -17.90 19.15
CA THR A 2 -9.65 -17.62 17.73
C THR A 2 -10.07 -16.16 17.58
N VAL A 3 -9.42 -15.41 16.69
CA VAL A 3 -9.84 -14.06 16.33
C VAL A 3 -11.26 -14.14 15.76
N GLU A 4 -12.21 -13.46 16.38
CA GLU A 4 -13.56 -13.37 15.86
C GLU A 4 -13.51 -12.56 14.57
N THR A 5 -13.93 -13.19 13.47
CA THR A 5 -13.88 -12.57 12.15
C THR A 5 -15.24 -11.91 11.88
N PRO A 6 -15.29 -10.60 11.60
CA PRO A 6 -16.53 -9.93 11.22
C PRO A 6 -17.13 -10.54 9.95
N ASP A 7 -18.43 -10.32 9.76
CA ASP A 7 -19.09 -10.73 8.51
C ASP A 7 -18.48 -9.98 7.31
N MET A 8 -18.51 -10.60 6.13
CA MET A 8 -17.97 -10.01 4.92
C MET A 8 -18.66 -8.68 4.56
N ASP A 9 -19.96 -8.54 4.81
CA ASP A 9 -20.71 -7.31 4.58
C ASP A 9 -20.26 -6.17 5.51
N GLU A 10 -19.74 -6.49 6.70
CA GLU A 10 -19.13 -5.49 7.58
C GLU A 10 -17.75 -5.09 7.06
N LEU A 11 -16.95 -6.08 6.66
CA LEU A 11 -15.59 -5.86 6.18
C LEU A 11 -15.53 -5.06 4.86
N LEU A 12 -16.56 -5.18 4.03
CA LEU A 12 -16.67 -4.45 2.76
C LEU A 12 -17.30 -3.06 2.91
N ARG A 13 -17.68 -2.63 4.13
CA ARG A 13 -18.14 -1.26 4.36
C ARG A 13 -16.98 -0.29 4.36
N LEU A 14 -17.26 0.90 3.85
CA LEU A 14 -16.37 2.04 3.99
C LEU A 14 -16.19 2.38 5.47
N ILE A 15 -14.94 2.53 5.88
CA ILE A 15 -14.58 2.98 7.23
C ILE A 15 -14.27 4.48 7.22
N PRO A 16 -14.31 5.18 8.36
CA PRO A 16 -13.85 6.56 8.45
C PRO A 16 -12.41 6.74 7.96
N THR A 17 -12.10 7.91 7.39
CA THR A 17 -10.75 8.25 6.96
C THR A 17 -9.78 8.18 8.14
N VAL A 18 -8.68 7.47 7.94
CA VAL A 18 -7.65 7.29 8.95
C VAL A 18 -6.74 8.51 9.02
N THR A 19 -6.34 8.88 10.22
CA THR A 19 -5.47 10.04 10.46
C THR A 19 -3.99 9.65 10.46
N TYR A 20 -3.13 10.64 10.30
CA TYR A 20 -1.68 10.53 10.45
C TYR A 20 -1.25 11.31 11.71
N GLY A 21 -0.21 10.86 12.41
CA GLY A 21 0.25 11.51 13.65
C GLY A 21 0.95 10.56 14.62
N ASP A 22 1.45 11.09 15.73
CA ASP A 22 2.14 10.33 16.78
C ASP A 22 1.20 9.71 17.83
N ASP A 23 -0.05 10.18 17.90
CA ASP A 23 -0.99 9.74 18.91
C ASP A 23 -1.75 8.48 18.47
N ALA A 24 -2.04 7.61 19.44
CA ALA A 24 -2.96 6.48 19.29
C ALA A 24 -4.32 6.83 19.89
N THR A 25 -4.97 7.90 19.39
CA THR A 25 -6.26 8.38 19.92
C THR A 25 -7.45 7.45 19.62
N GLY A 26 -7.24 6.37 18.87
CA GLY A 26 -8.26 5.39 18.49
C GLY A 26 -7.66 3.99 18.29
N SER A 27 -8.46 3.06 17.74
CA SER A 27 -8.04 1.69 17.48
C SER A 27 -7.12 1.52 16.26
N ARG A 28 -7.06 2.53 15.38
CA ARG A 28 -6.27 2.55 14.13
C ARG A 28 -5.96 3.99 13.71
N GLY A 29 -4.99 4.17 12.81
CA GLY A 29 -4.51 5.49 12.38
C GLY A 29 -3.53 6.11 13.38
N GLY A 30 -3.06 7.32 13.12
CA GLY A 30 -2.04 7.98 13.92
C GLY A 30 -0.78 7.10 14.04
N ALA A 31 -0.37 6.77 15.26
CA ALA A 31 0.76 5.86 15.50
C ALA A 31 0.46 4.38 15.15
N LEU A 32 -0.81 4.03 14.93
CA LEU A 32 -1.26 2.72 14.49
C LEU A 32 -1.55 2.73 12.98
N HIS A 33 -0.60 3.27 12.22
CA HIS A 33 -0.64 3.41 10.77
C HIS A 33 0.64 2.87 10.13
N LEU A 34 0.57 2.40 8.89
CA LEU A 34 1.71 1.86 8.14
C LEU A 34 2.91 2.83 8.08
N SER A 35 2.65 4.14 7.96
CA SER A 35 3.68 5.19 7.97
C SER A 35 4.43 5.30 9.30
N ALA A 36 3.87 4.80 10.40
CA ALA A 36 4.51 4.85 11.72
C ALA A 36 5.51 3.69 11.93
N VAL A 37 5.46 2.65 11.08
CA VAL A 37 6.24 1.41 11.27
C VAL A 37 7.75 1.67 11.18
N LEU A 38 8.23 2.37 10.13
CA LEU A 38 9.66 2.66 10.01
C LEU A 38 10.18 3.66 11.05
N PRO A 39 9.46 4.76 11.37
CA PRO A 39 9.81 5.61 12.51
C PRO A 39 9.89 4.81 13.82
N ALA A 40 8.92 3.96 14.13
CA ALA A 40 8.93 3.12 15.32
C ALA A 40 10.13 2.15 15.35
N LEU A 41 10.42 1.49 14.23
CA LEU A 41 11.58 0.60 14.11
C LEU A 41 12.90 1.36 14.24
N SER A 42 12.99 2.59 13.70
CA SER A 42 14.16 3.44 13.87
C SER A 42 14.42 3.76 15.34
N SER A 43 13.36 4.01 16.12
CA SER A 43 13.46 4.18 17.58
C SER A 43 13.84 2.88 18.29
N ALA A 44 13.23 1.76 17.91
CA ALA A 44 13.51 0.44 18.49
C ALA A 44 14.99 0.04 18.34
N ILE A 45 15.63 0.37 17.23
CA ILE A 45 17.07 0.12 17.00
C ILE A 45 17.99 1.20 17.59
N GLY A 46 17.46 2.19 18.30
CA GLY A 46 18.24 3.25 18.96
C GLY A 46 18.58 4.47 18.10
N HIS A 47 17.98 4.60 16.92
CA HIS A 47 18.21 5.69 15.96
C HIS A 47 16.90 6.40 15.58
N PRO A 48 16.19 7.01 16.54
CA PRO A 48 14.87 7.60 16.32
C PRO A 48 14.92 8.63 15.20
N THR A 49 14.16 8.37 14.14
CA THR A 49 14.12 9.17 12.93
C THR A 49 12.73 9.78 12.78
N ALA A 50 12.60 11.06 13.13
CA ALA A 50 11.36 11.82 12.98
C ALA A 50 11.05 12.06 11.50
N THR A 51 9.77 12.20 11.17
CA THR A 51 9.25 12.52 9.83
C THR A 51 8.24 13.68 9.93
N PRO A 52 7.82 14.30 8.80
CA PRO A 52 6.82 15.35 8.81
C PRO A 52 5.50 15.02 9.53
N VAL A 53 5.08 13.76 9.53
CA VAL A 53 3.82 13.34 10.19
C VAL A 53 4.05 12.54 11.48
N HIS A 54 5.27 12.08 11.74
CA HIS A 54 5.66 11.37 12.97
C HIS A 54 6.86 12.06 13.63
N ALA A 55 6.59 13.08 14.44
CA ALA A 55 7.63 13.86 15.10
C ALA A 55 8.25 13.13 16.29
N ASN A 56 7.53 12.16 16.88
CA ASN A 56 7.97 11.39 18.04
C ASN A 56 8.04 9.88 17.74
N PRO A 57 9.14 9.40 17.13
CA PRO A 57 9.35 7.98 16.85
C PRO A 57 9.22 7.06 18.07
N LYS A 58 9.53 7.55 19.28
CA LYS A 58 9.41 6.76 20.52
C LYS A 58 7.95 6.53 20.90
N ALA A 59 7.07 7.52 20.65
CA ALA A 59 5.63 7.34 20.83
C ALA A 59 5.09 6.29 19.84
N CYS A 60 5.51 6.35 18.57
CA CYS A 60 5.17 5.31 17.59
C CYS A 60 5.63 3.92 18.03
N GLN A 61 6.87 3.80 18.53
CA GLN A 61 7.42 2.55 19.07
C GLN A 61 6.57 2.00 20.22
N GLN A 62 6.19 2.85 21.18
CA GLN A 62 5.37 2.47 22.32
C GLN A 62 3.97 2.04 21.90
N ALA A 63 3.33 2.78 21.00
CA ALA A 63 1.99 2.48 20.50
C ALA A 63 1.94 1.17 19.69
N LEU A 64 2.98 0.90 18.89
CA LEU A 64 3.11 -0.36 18.14
C LEU A 64 3.63 -1.52 19.01
N GLY A 65 4.14 -1.24 20.22
CA GLY A 65 4.61 -2.28 21.14
C GLY A 65 5.96 -2.90 20.75
N PHE A 66 6.80 -2.18 20.00
CA PHE A 66 8.09 -2.70 19.56
C PHE A 66 9.13 -2.62 20.71
N PRO A 67 9.82 -3.73 21.05
CA PRO A 67 10.87 -3.71 22.06
C PRO A 67 12.12 -2.95 21.58
N ASP A 68 12.98 -2.55 22.51
CA ASP A 68 14.31 -2.04 22.17
C ASP A 68 15.21 -3.21 21.72
N VAL A 69 15.85 -3.08 20.55
CA VAL A 69 16.67 -4.12 19.91
C VAL A 69 17.88 -3.49 19.23
N THR A 70 18.82 -4.30 18.75
CA THR A 70 19.95 -3.82 17.93
C THR A 70 19.78 -4.14 16.44
N SER A 71 18.97 -5.15 16.11
CA SER A 71 18.66 -5.57 14.74
C SER A 71 17.15 -5.77 14.59
N ALA A 72 16.61 -5.27 13.48
CA ALA A 72 15.22 -5.51 13.11
C ALA A 72 15.10 -5.93 11.64
N ILE A 73 14.14 -6.81 11.36
CA ILE A 73 13.70 -7.17 10.02
C ILE A 73 12.23 -6.80 9.90
N VAL A 74 11.90 -5.90 8.98
CA VAL A 74 10.52 -5.63 8.58
C VAL A 74 10.21 -6.36 7.29
N VAL A 75 9.19 -7.21 7.33
CA VAL A 75 8.69 -7.97 6.19
C VAL A 75 7.39 -7.33 5.74
N LEU A 76 7.34 -6.85 4.50
CA LEU A 76 6.11 -6.40 3.86
C LEU A 76 5.62 -7.48 2.91
N VAL A 77 4.44 -8.02 3.20
CA VAL A 77 3.74 -8.98 2.35
C VAL A 77 2.65 -8.26 1.59
N ASP A 78 2.89 -8.04 0.31
CA ASP A 78 2.00 -7.28 -0.59
C ASP A 78 0.62 -7.94 -0.69
N GLY A 79 -0.44 -7.17 -0.42
CA GLY A 79 -1.83 -7.61 -0.50
C GLY A 79 -2.29 -8.58 0.60
N LEU A 80 -1.52 -8.75 1.68
CA LEU A 80 -1.89 -9.61 2.81
C LEU A 80 -2.63 -8.83 3.91
N GLY A 81 -3.89 -8.46 3.63
CA GLY A 81 -4.75 -7.79 4.61
C GLY A 81 -4.95 -8.61 5.88
N TYR A 82 -5.19 -7.93 7.01
CA TYR A 82 -5.32 -8.58 8.32
C TYR A 82 -6.47 -9.60 8.32
N TRP A 83 -7.60 -9.23 7.72
CA TRP A 83 -8.77 -10.09 7.65
C TRP A 83 -8.62 -11.22 6.63
N ASN A 84 -7.94 -10.97 5.49
CA ASN A 84 -7.58 -12.04 4.56
C ASN A 84 -6.73 -13.11 5.27
N LEU A 85 -5.74 -12.69 6.08
CA LEU A 85 -4.93 -13.55 6.93
C LEU A 85 -5.78 -14.28 7.98
N ALA A 86 -6.62 -13.57 8.73
CA ALA A 86 -7.43 -14.15 9.81
C ALA A 86 -8.37 -15.25 9.30
N MET A 87 -9.02 -15.00 8.16
CA MET A 87 -9.93 -15.95 7.48
C MET A 87 -9.24 -17.19 6.91
N ARG A 88 -7.90 -17.18 6.77
CA ARG A 88 -7.12 -18.29 6.18
C ARG A 88 -6.09 -18.86 7.14
N LEU A 89 -6.12 -18.46 8.41
CA LEU A 89 -5.14 -18.82 9.44
C LEU A 89 -4.99 -20.34 9.67
N GLY A 90 -5.98 -21.14 9.25
CA GLY A 90 -5.88 -22.60 9.23
C GLY A 90 -4.71 -23.14 8.40
N HIS A 91 -4.33 -22.43 7.32
CA HIS A 91 -3.28 -22.83 6.37
C HIS A 91 -1.88 -22.33 6.72
N ALA A 92 -1.75 -21.43 7.69
CA ALA A 92 -0.50 -20.76 8.01
C ALA A 92 -0.09 -21.04 9.47
N PRO A 93 0.51 -22.20 9.76
CA PRO A 93 0.84 -22.59 11.13
C PRO A 93 1.80 -21.62 11.84
N TYR A 94 2.74 -21.01 11.13
CA TYR A 94 3.65 -20.04 11.74
C TYR A 94 2.92 -18.73 12.08
N LEU A 95 2.21 -18.11 11.12
CA LEU A 95 1.39 -16.93 11.37
C LEU A 95 0.33 -17.18 12.46
N ARG A 96 -0.29 -18.37 12.47
CA ARG A 96 -1.21 -18.79 13.52
C ARG A 96 -0.57 -18.80 14.90
N SER A 97 0.70 -19.23 15.01
CA SER A 97 1.42 -19.20 16.28
C SER A 97 1.63 -17.77 16.78
N LEU A 98 1.96 -16.82 15.89
CA LEU A 98 2.08 -15.40 16.24
C LEU A 98 0.74 -14.80 16.66
N MET A 99 -0.34 -15.16 15.97
CA MET A 99 -1.71 -14.72 16.28
C MET A 99 -2.25 -15.29 17.60
N ASN A 100 -1.55 -16.22 18.27
CA ASN A 100 -1.93 -16.63 19.62
C ASN A 100 -1.57 -15.59 20.68
N ASP A 101 -0.63 -14.68 20.38
CA ASP A 101 -0.37 -13.50 21.19
C ASP A 101 -1.41 -12.42 20.91
N THR A 102 -2.07 -11.93 21.95
CA THR A 102 -3.06 -10.86 21.84
C THR A 102 -2.48 -9.54 21.33
N ALA A 103 -1.17 -9.30 21.47
CA ALA A 103 -0.51 -8.12 20.90
C ALA A 103 -0.59 -8.09 19.37
N ASN A 104 -0.64 -9.29 18.75
CA ASN A 104 -0.74 -9.47 17.31
C ASN A 104 -2.19 -9.53 16.80
N GLN A 105 -3.18 -9.61 17.71
CA GLN A 105 -4.61 -9.64 17.37
C GLN A 105 -5.19 -8.22 17.20
N ARG A 106 -4.38 -7.28 16.71
CA ARG A 106 -4.75 -5.88 16.55
C ARG A 106 -4.26 -5.37 15.19
N PRO A 107 -5.14 -5.18 14.19
CA PRO A 107 -4.75 -4.58 12.93
C PRO A 107 -4.28 -3.13 13.13
N ILE A 108 -3.45 -2.66 12.20
CA ILE A 108 -3.17 -1.24 12.00
C ILE A 108 -3.77 -0.79 10.67
N ALA A 109 -3.82 0.51 10.42
CA ALA A 109 -4.32 1.06 9.16
C ALA A 109 -3.21 1.24 8.11
N THR A 110 -3.54 1.06 6.84
CA THR A 110 -2.78 1.62 5.72
C THR A 110 -3.35 2.97 5.26
N CYS A 111 -2.73 3.59 4.27
CA CYS A 111 -3.19 4.87 3.71
C CYS A 111 -4.36 4.70 2.74
N ALA A 112 -5.01 5.81 2.41
CA ALA A 112 -5.98 5.88 1.31
C ALA A 112 -5.39 6.68 0.12
N PRO A 113 -5.50 6.18 -1.12
CA PRO A 113 -6.01 4.84 -1.48
C PRO A 113 -5.13 3.71 -0.94
N SER A 114 -5.76 2.56 -0.66
CA SER A 114 -5.09 1.36 -0.14
C SER A 114 -4.41 0.60 -1.27
N THR A 115 -3.38 1.20 -1.84
CA THR A 115 -2.71 0.72 -3.05
C THR A 115 -1.20 0.72 -2.88
N THR A 116 -0.53 -0.24 -3.51
CA THR A 116 0.93 -0.43 -3.39
C THR A 116 1.69 0.89 -3.58
N VAL A 117 1.32 1.71 -4.58
CA VAL A 117 2.02 2.99 -4.84
C VAL A 117 1.99 3.92 -3.63
N ALA A 118 0.79 4.19 -3.10
CA ALA A 118 0.60 5.12 -1.99
C ALA A 118 1.16 4.54 -0.69
N ALA A 119 0.87 3.26 -0.42
CA ALA A 119 1.27 2.57 0.79
C ALA A 119 2.79 2.39 0.88
N MET A 120 3.46 2.02 -0.21
CA MET A 120 4.92 1.89 -0.23
C MET A 120 5.61 3.24 -0.03
N ALA A 121 5.09 4.31 -0.64
CA ALA A 121 5.63 5.65 -0.44
C ALA A 121 5.42 6.14 1.00
N ALA A 122 4.23 5.94 1.57
CA ALA A 122 3.93 6.27 2.96
C ALA A 122 4.80 5.47 3.94
N PHE A 123 4.95 4.15 3.72
CA PHE A 123 5.82 3.27 4.50
C PHE A 123 7.27 3.74 4.47
N GLY A 124 7.86 3.83 3.27
CA GLY A 124 9.29 4.09 3.10
C GLY A 124 9.74 5.48 3.56
N THR A 125 8.85 6.47 3.48
CA THR A 125 9.13 7.85 3.95
C THR A 125 8.66 8.10 5.38
N GLY A 126 7.81 7.23 5.91
CA GLY A 126 7.07 7.47 7.15
C GLY A 126 6.19 8.72 7.07
N THR A 127 5.58 8.99 5.92
CA THR A 127 4.71 10.16 5.68
C THR A 127 3.35 9.76 5.10
N CYS A 128 2.72 10.60 4.28
CA CYS A 128 1.39 10.42 3.72
C CYS A 128 1.36 10.75 2.21
N PRO A 129 0.36 10.25 1.47
CA PRO A 129 0.24 10.49 0.02
C PRO A 129 0.28 11.97 -0.38
N GLY A 130 -0.29 12.86 0.43
CA GLY A 130 -0.33 14.30 0.19
C GLY A 130 1.04 14.99 0.23
N LEU A 131 2.04 14.40 0.89
CA LEU A 131 3.42 14.90 0.89
C LEU A 131 4.28 14.18 -0.15
N THR A 132 4.11 12.86 -0.28
CA THR A 132 4.90 12.07 -1.23
C THR A 132 4.55 12.40 -2.68
N GLY A 133 3.30 12.78 -2.96
CA GLY A 133 2.79 12.94 -4.33
C GLY A 133 2.50 11.61 -5.02
N MET A 134 2.54 10.51 -4.28
CA MET A 134 2.25 9.15 -4.75
C MET A 134 0.83 8.79 -4.28
N ALA A 135 -0.19 9.18 -5.06
CA ALA A 135 -1.57 9.23 -4.58
C ALA A 135 -2.54 8.28 -5.31
N GLY A 136 -2.05 7.45 -6.23
CA GLY A 136 -2.84 6.42 -6.89
C GLY A 136 -1.98 5.54 -7.80
N TYR A 137 -2.54 4.45 -8.31
CA TYR A 137 -1.86 3.60 -9.29
C TYR A 137 -1.57 4.36 -10.60
N THR A 138 -2.57 5.08 -11.11
CA THR A 138 -2.39 6.15 -12.10
C THR A 138 -2.81 7.49 -11.53
N GLN A 139 -2.18 8.58 -11.98
CA GLN A 139 -2.57 9.94 -11.60
C GLN A 139 -2.15 10.94 -12.68
N LEU A 140 -2.64 12.17 -12.61
CA LEU A 140 -2.21 13.21 -13.53
C LEU A 140 -0.77 13.63 -13.22
N GLU A 141 0.00 13.71 -14.28
CA GLU A 141 1.29 14.36 -14.32
C GLU A 141 1.09 15.78 -14.87
N PRO A 142 1.21 16.83 -14.03
CA PRO A 142 0.81 18.18 -14.41
C PRO A 142 1.66 18.83 -15.51
N GLU A 143 2.95 18.48 -15.65
CA GLU A 143 3.85 19.14 -16.59
C GLU A 143 3.55 18.74 -18.05
N HIS A 144 3.29 17.46 -18.28
CA HIS A 144 2.97 16.89 -19.59
C HIS A 144 1.46 16.74 -19.81
N HIS A 145 0.63 17.02 -18.79
CA HIS A 145 -0.82 16.88 -18.80
C HIS A 145 -1.27 15.51 -19.30
N THR A 146 -0.68 14.46 -18.75
CA THR A 146 -0.98 13.06 -19.09
C THR A 146 -1.11 12.21 -17.83
N LEU A 147 -1.78 11.06 -17.92
CA LEU A 147 -1.81 10.11 -16.82
C LEU A 147 -0.48 9.35 -16.75
N ILE A 148 0.17 9.39 -15.59
CA ILE A 148 1.34 8.58 -15.27
C ILE A 148 0.92 7.36 -14.46
N GLN A 149 1.46 6.18 -14.80
CA GLN A 149 1.39 4.97 -14.00
C GLN A 149 2.60 4.90 -13.07
N LEU A 150 2.38 4.81 -11.76
CA LEU A 150 3.41 5.08 -10.74
C LEU A 150 4.20 3.84 -10.25
N ILE A 151 3.96 2.65 -10.79
CA ILE A 151 4.84 1.49 -10.52
C ILE A 151 6.08 1.54 -11.41
N GLN A 152 5.91 2.03 -12.65
CA GLN A 152 6.94 2.05 -13.69
C GLN A 152 7.26 3.46 -14.16
N PHE A 153 6.51 4.47 -13.73
CA PHE A 153 6.67 5.87 -14.10
C PHE A 153 6.60 6.03 -15.62
N LYS A 154 5.54 5.49 -16.22
CA LYS A 154 5.30 5.53 -17.67
C LYS A 154 3.96 6.17 -17.92
N ASP A 155 3.79 6.70 -19.13
CA ASP A 155 2.48 7.10 -19.63
C ASP A 155 1.51 5.91 -19.52
N ALA A 156 0.42 6.12 -18.78
CA ALA A 156 -0.58 5.11 -18.49
C ALA A 156 -1.47 4.79 -19.70
N LEU A 157 -1.56 5.70 -20.66
CA LEU A 157 -2.37 5.61 -21.87
C LEU A 157 -1.54 5.21 -23.10
N ALA A 158 -0.20 5.24 -23.00
CA ALA A 158 0.68 4.82 -24.08
C ALA A 158 0.50 3.33 -24.44
N PRO A 159 0.55 2.98 -25.74
CA PRO A 159 0.54 1.58 -26.17
C PRO A 159 1.65 0.77 -25.51
N LYS A 160 1.38 -0.50 -25.21
CA LYS A 160 2.42 -1.41 -24.73
C LYS A 160 3.56 -1.48 -25.74
N PRO A 161 4.82 -1.47 -25.28
CA PRO A 161 5.97 -1.57 -26.18
C PRO A 161 5.90 -2.87 -26.98
N ALA A 162 6.25 -2.80 -28.27
CA ALA A 162 6.27 -3.95 -29.16
C ALA A 162 7.14 -5.11 -28.65
N ASN A 163 8.17 -4.79 -27.85
CA ASN A 163 8.95 -5.75 -27.09
C ASN A 163 9.01 -5.34 -25.60
N PRO A 164 8.37 -6.08 -24.69
CA PRO A 164 8.37 -5.76 -23.26
C PRO A 164 9.74 -5.94 -22.59
N HIS A 165 10.72 -6.53 -23.27
CA HIS A 165 12.07 -6.71 -22.77
C HIS A 165 12.99 -5.52 -23.05
N ILE A 166 12.56 -4.54 -23.84
CA ILE A 166 13.31 -3.30 -24.04
C ILE A 166 12.99 -2.35 -22.88
N PRO A 167 13.99 -1.97 -22.05
CA PRO A 167 13.77 -0.99 -21.00
C PRO A 167 13.35 0.34 -21.60
N VAL A 168 12.24 0.88 -21.11
CA VAL A 168 11.80 2.24 -21.42
C VAL A 168 12.14 3.07 -20.18
N PRO A 169 12.91 4.16 -20.32
CA PRO A 169 13.21 5.04 -19.19
C PRO A 169 11.90 5.59 -18.60
N PRO A 170 11.88 5.91 -17.31
CA PRO A 170 10.72 6.55 -16.72
C PRO A 170 10.50 7.91 -17.39
N MET A 171 9.24 8.29 -17.59
CA MET A 171 8.88 9.59 -18.18
C MET A 171 9.28 10.77 -17.29
N ILE A 172 9.39 10.52 -15.98
CA ILE A 172 9.80 11.48 -14.96
C ILE A 172 10.80 10.81 -14.02
N ASP A 173 11.78 11.59 -13.58
CA ASP A 173 12.70 11.16 -12.53
C ASP A 173 11.93 10.85 -11.23
N PRO A 174 12.01 9.62 -10.70
CA PRO A 174 11.37 9.25 -9.44
C PRO A 174 11.64 10.23 -8.28
N LEU A 175 12.83 10.84 -8.24
CA LEU A 175 13.23 11.77 -7.18
C LEU A 175 12.61 13.17 -7.33
N THR A 176 12.16 13.55 -8.53
CA THR A 176 11.49 14.84 -8.73
C THR A 176 10.01 14.76 -8.39
N LEU A 177 9.40 13.59 -8.60
CA LEU A 177 8.00 13.30 -8.25
C LEU A 177 7.84 13.01 -6.76
N GLN A 178 8.66 12.13 -6.19
CA GLN A 178 8.65 11.84 -4.75
C GLN A 178 9.86 12.54 -4.11
N ARG A 179 9.59 13.58 -3.31
CA ARG A 179 10.65 14.46 -2.76
C ARG A 179 10.94 14.25 -1.27
N GLU A 180 10.08 13.54 -0.54
CA GLU A 180 10.33 13.27 0.88
C GLU A 180 11.47 12.27 1.02
N PRO A 181 12.49 12.54 1.86
CA PRO A 181 13.59 11.61 2.07
C PRO A 181 13.08 10.38 2.81
N THR A 182 13.51 9.20 2.36
CA THR A 182 13.07 7.93 2.96
C THR A 182 13.65 7.78 4.37
N VAL A 183 12.99 7.01 5.24
CA VAL A 183 13.55 6.67 6.56
C VAL A 183 14.86 5.90 6.40
N PHE A 184 15.01 5.12 5.32
CA PHE A 184 16.25 4.42 4.99
C PHE A 184 17.41 5.36 4.67
N GLU A 185 17.21 6.41 3.86
CA GLU A 185 18.22 7.44 3.60
C GLU A 185 18.63 8.14 4.88
N ARG A 186 17.65 8.52 5.72
CA ARG A 186 17.88 9.19 7.00
C ARG A 186 18.67 8.31 7.99
N LEU A 187 18.41 7.00 8.02
CA LEU A 187 19.16 6.03 8.82
C LEU A 187 20.58 5.84 8.27
N GLY A 188 20.73 5.69 6.95
CA GLY A 188 22.03 5.58 6.30
C GLY A 188 22.93 6.80 6.55
N ALA A 189 22.35 8.01 6.53
CA ALA A 189 23.06 9.25 6.86
C ALA A 189 23.56 9.30 8.32
N GLN A 190 22.95 8.53 9.23
CA GLN A 190 23.39 8.36 10.61
C GLN A 190 24.42 7.22 10.77
N GLY A 191 24.84 6.57 9.68
CA GLY A 191 25.75 5.43 9.70
C GLY A 191 25.07 4.10 10.07
N VAL A 192 23.74 4.04 10.09
CA VAL A 192 23.00 2.81 10.36
C VAL A 192 22.98 1.93 9.11
N ARG A 193 23.28 0.65 9.28
CA ARG A 193 23.18 -0.35 8.21
C ARG A 193 21.72 -0.55 7.83
N VAL A 194 21.40 -0.28 6.57
CA VAL A 194 20.08 -0.46 5.96
C VAL A 194 20.17 -1.37 4.74
N THR A 195 19.41 -2.45 4.73
CA THR A 195 19.46 -3.47 3.66
C THR A 195 18.07 -3.80 3.18
N SER A 196 17.87 -3.84 1.86
CA SER A 196 16.65 -4.36 1.25
C SER A 196 16.92 -5.73 0.63
N SER A 197 16.01 -6.68 0.82
CA SER A 197 16.05 -8.00 0.17
C SER A 197 14.79 -8.18 -0.68
N GLY A 198 14.98 -8.41 -1.97
CA GLY A 198 13.88 -8.41 -2.93
C GLY A 198 14.25 -9.07 -4.26
N LEU A 199 13.35 -8.99 -5.23
CA LEU A 199 13.61 -9.50 -6.58
C LEU A 199 14.61 -8.59 -7.31
N PRO A 200 15.52 -9.13 -8.16
CA PRO A 200 16.48 -8.31 -8.90
C PRO A 200 15.82 -7.23 -9.76
N LYS A 201 14.66 -7.53 -10.36
CA LYS A 201 13.92 -6.58 -11.21
C LYS A 201 13.39 -5.33 -10.50
N PHE A 202 13.35 -5.33 -9.17
CA PHE A 202 12.93 -4.15 -8.40
C PHE A 202 14.12 -3.30 -7.96
N ALA A 203 15.35 -3.81 -8.06
CA ALA A 203 16.54 -3.01 -7.83
C ALA A 203 16.58 -1.89 -8.88
N GLY A 204 16.66 -0.63 -8.44
CA GLY A 204 16.64 0.53 -9.34
C GLY A 204 15.32 0.72 -10.11
N SER A 205 14.24 0.03 -9.72
CA SER A 205 12.95 0.27 -10.35
C SER A 205 12.37 1.62 -9.89
N PRO A 206 11.61 2.34 -10.73
CA PRO A 206 11.13 3.69 -10.41
C PRO A 206 10.40 3.81 -9.07
N LEU A 207 9.51 2.87 -8.75
CA LEU A 207 8.84 2.85 -7.45
C LEU A 207 9.82 2.64 -6.28
N THR A 208 10.80 1.75 -6.44
CA THR A 208 11.84 1.54 -5.40
C THR A 208 12.66 2.80 -5.19
N GLU A 209 13.07 3.48 -6.25
CA GLU A 209 13.83 4.74 -6.17
C GLU A 209 13.00 5.86 -5.53
N ALA A 210 11.72 5.97 -5.87
CA ALA A 210 10.81 6.94 -5.25
C ALA A 210 10.52 6.63 -3.77
N ALA A 211 10.22 5.39 -3.42
CA ALA A 211 9.65 5.08 -2.10
C ALA A 211 10.65 4.49 -1.10
N LEU A 212 11.69 3.79 -1.56
CA LEU A 212 12.51 2.87 -0.75
C LEU A 212 14.02 3.05 -0.95
N ARG A 213 14.46 4.13 -1.61
CA ARG A 213 15.88 4.43 -1.83
C ARG A 213 16.65 4.60 -0.52
N GLY A 214 17.97 4.52 -0.59
CA GLY A 214 18.88 4.64 0.56
C GLY A 214 19.32 3.30 1.16
N THR A 215 18.75 2.17 0.71
CA THR A 215 19.16 0.83 1.18
C THR A 215 20.23 0.20 0.30
N ASP A 216 21.08 -0.64 0.90
CA ASP A 216 21.87 -1.61 0.15
C ASP A 216 20.96 -2.75 -0.34
N TYR A 217 20.68 -2.77 -1.65
CA TYR A 217 19.71 -3.69 -2.24
C TYR A 217 20.34 -5.04 -2.61
N ARG A 218 19.85 -6.11 -2.00
CA ARG A 218 20.27 -7.50 -2.20
C ARG A 218 19.23 -8.28 -3.01
N GLY A 219 19.40 -8.26 -4.34
CA GLY A 219 18.50 -8.94 -5.27
C GLY A 219 18.74 -10.45 -5.35
N ASN A 220 17.69 -11.26 -5.14
CA ASN A 220 17.75 -12.72 -5.34
C ASN A 220 16.48 -13.25 -6.04
N VAL A 221 16.66 -14.22 -6.94
CA VAL A 221 15.57 -14.77 -7.76
C VAL A 221 14.66 -15.68 -6.95
N THR A 222 15.21 -16.59 -6.16
CA THR A 222 14.40 -17.56 -5.42
C THR A 222 13.85 -16.95 -4.12
N PRO A 223 12.63 -17.32 -3.69
CA PRO A 223 12.08 -16.86 -2.41
C PRO A 223 12.96 -17.21 -1.21
N ARG A 224 13.49 -18.43 -1.19
CA ARG A 224 14.41 -18.91 -0.14
C ARG A 224 15.68 -18.06 -0.03
N ASP A 225 16.30 -17.69 -1.15
CA ASP A 225 17.53 -16.92 -1.12
C ASP A 225 17.30 -15.48 -0.64
N ARG A 226 16.13 -14.88 -0.95
CA ARG A 226 15.73 -13.57 -0.40
C ARG A 226 15.58 -13.62 1.12
N VAL A 227 14.90 -14.63 1.65
CA VAL A 227 14.74 -14.83 3.09
C VAL A 227 16.10 -15.00 3.78
N LEU A 228 16.96 -15.88 3.25
CA LEU A 228 18.28 -16.12 3.82
C LEU A 228 19.20 -14.89 3.69
N ALA A 229 19.05 -14.08 2.64
CA ALA A 229 19.79 -12.82 2.51
C ALA A 229 19.35 -11.81 3.58
N ALA A 230 18.05 -11.69 3.85
CA ALA A 230 17.54 -10.83 4.92
C ALA A 230 18.03 -11.27 6.30
N ALA A 231 17.96 -12.57 6.60
CA ALA A 231 18.48 -13.14 7.84
C ALA A 231 20.00 -12.93 8.01
N ARG A 232 20.78 -13.07 6.92
CA ARG A 232 22.22 -12.78 6.94
C ARG A 232 22.52 -11.31 7.21
N ALA A 233 21.78 -10.39 6.59
CA ALA A 233 21.96 -8.95 6.81
C ALA A 233 21.69 -8.54 8.26
N ALA A 234 20.73 -9.20 8.93
CA ALA A 234 20.39 -8.92 10.33
C ALA A 234 21.48 -9.34 11.36
N ARG A 235 22.55 -10.04 10.93
CA ARG A 235 23.71 -10.39 11.79
C ARG A 235 24.52 -9.17 12.22
N GLU A 236 24.44 -8.09 11.46
CA GLU A 236 25.01 -6.79 11.82
C GLU A 236 23.86 -5.91 12.35
N PRO A 237 24.06 -5.10 13.39
CA PRO A 237 23.03 -4.17 13.88
C PRO A 237 22.45 -3.26 12.78
N GLY A 238 21.17 -2.89 12.89
CA GLY A 238 20.47 -2.02 11.93
C GLY A 238 19.13 -2.57 11.42
N LEU A 239 18.67 -2.07 10.28
CA LEU A 239 17.33 -2.34 9.73
C LEU A 239 17.38 -3.08 8.39
N THR A 240 16.69 -4.22 8.32
CA THR A 240 16.52 -5.00 7.09
C THR A 240 15.06 -4.95 6.63
N TYR A 241 14.84 -4.64 5.36
CA TYR A 241 13.54 -4.72 4.69
C TYR A 241 13.48 -5.97 3.81
N LEU A 242 12.42 -6.78 3.94
CA LEU A 242 12.15 -7.93 3.08
C LEU A 242 10.78 -7.76 2.43
N TYR A 243 10.73 -7.85 1.10
CA TYR A 243 9.49 -7.75 0.35
C TYR A 243 9.05 -9.12 -0.22
N ILE A 244 7.79 -9.47 0.00
CA ILE A 244 7.14 -10.67 -0.52
C ILE A 244 5.90 -10.25 -1.31
N ARG A 245 5.82 -10.63 -2.58
CA ARG A 245 4.83 -10.10 -3.55
C ARG A 245 3.69 -11.06 -3.91
N ASP A 246 3.70 -12.24 -3.32
CA ASP A 246 3.03 -13.40 -3.89
C ASP A 246 1.52 -13.39 -3.62
N ALA A 247 1.08 -12.88 -2.46
CA ALA A 247 -0.34 -12.80 -2.10
C ALA A 247 -1.11 -11.86 -3.05
N ASP A 248 -0.65 -10.62 -3.23
CA ASP A 248 -1.22 -9.68 -4.20
C ASP A 248 -1.25 -10.25 -5.62
N LYS A 249 -0.09 -10.67 -6.12
CA LYS A 249 0.04 -11.17 -7.50
C LYS A 249 -0.92 -12.32 -7.77
N VAL A 250 -1.05 -13.26 -6.84
CA VAL A 250 -1.93 -14.42 -7.03
C VAL A 250 -3.39 -14.02 -6.85
N GLY A 251 -3.71 -13.14 -5.88
CA GLY A 251 -5.05 -12.60 -5.67
C GLY A 251 -5.60 -11.93 -6.92
N HIS A 252 -4.85 -11.03 -7.54
CA HIS A 252 -5.26 -10.39 -8.79
C HIS A 252 -5.44 -11.34 -9.98
N ASN A 253 -4.75 -12.49 -10.01
CA ASN A 253 -4.87 -13.42 -11.14
C ASN A 253 -5.93 -14.51 -10.94
N TYR A 254 -6.24 -14.88 -9.69
CA TYR A 254 -7.05 -16.06 -9.38
C TYR A 254 -8.15 -15.83 -8.34
N GLY A 255 -8.13 -14.71 -7.62
CA GLY A 255 -9.02 -14.45 -6.49
C GLY A 255 -8.32 -14.75 -5.16
N TRP A 256 -8.51 -13.89 -4.15
CA TRP A 256 -7.88 -14.07 -2.83
C TRP A 256 -8.45 -15.27 -2.05
N ASP A 257 -9.65 -15.71 -2.38
CA ASP A 257 -10.32 -16.86 -1.77
C ASP A 257 -10.06 -18.19 -2.50
N SER A 258 -9.28 -18.16 -3.58
CA SER A 258 -8.97 -19.32 -4.43
C SER A 258 -7.95 -20.30 -3.82
N GLU A 259 -7.96 -21.56 -4.30
CA GLU A 259 -6.93 -22.55 -3.94
C GLU A 259 -5.52 -22.10 -4.35
N ASN A 260 -5.39 -21.36 -5.46
CA ASN A 260 -4.13 -20.77 -5.89
C ASN A 260 -3.57 -19.80 -4.84
N TRP A 261 -4.44 -18.95 -4.28
CA TRP A 261 -4.06 -18.00 -3.24
C TRP A 261 -3.71 -18.73 -1.93
N VAL A 262 -4.49 -19.73 -1.54
CA VAL A 262 -4.19 -20.56 -0.36
C VAL A 262 -2.81 -21.21 -0.49
N ALA A 263 -2.48 -21.79 -1.66
CA ALA A 263 -1.15 -22.35 -1.90
C ALA A 263 -0.06 -21.27 -1.81
N ALA A 264 -0.28 -20.07 -2.35
CA ALA A 264 0.66 -18.97 -2.21
C ALA A 264 0.84 -18.55 -0.73
N PHE A 265 -0.24 -18.51 0.04
CA PHE A 265 -0.24 -18.18 1.46
C PHE A 265 0.54 -19.21 2.30
N GLU A 266 0.40 -20.51 2.02
CA GLU A 266 1.21 -21.57 2.65
C GLU A 266 2.71 -21.39 2.36
N HIS A 267 3.07 -20.96 1.13
CA HIS A 267 4.46 -20.67 0.78
C HIS A 267 4.99 -19.40 1.45
N ILE A 268 4.14 -18.40 1.66
CA ILE A 268 4.49 -17.19 2.43
C ILE A 268 4.74 -17.57 3.90
N ASP A 269 3.85 -18.34 4.52
CA ASP A 269 4.02 -18.82 5.89
C ASP A 269 5.33 -19.61 6.06
N ALA A 270 5.64 -20.51 5.13
CA ALA A 270 6.89 -21.27 5.14
C ALA A 270 8.14 -20.38 5.00
N GLN A 271 8.07 -19.30 4.21
CA GLN A 271 9.14 -18.31 4.10
C GLN A 271 9.36 -17.54 5.40
N LEU A 272 8.27 -17.10 6.04
CA LEU A 272 8.33 -16.38 7.31
C LEU A 272 8.85 -17.28 8.44
N ALA A 273 8.40 -18.53 8.50
CA ALA A 273 8.92 -19.52 9.44
C ALA A 273 10.41 -19.80 9.23
N LEU A 274 10.88 -19.82 7.97
CA LEU A 274 12.29 -19.94 7.65
C LEU A 274 13.07 -18.70 8.11
N LEU A 275 12.51 -17.50 7.94
CA LEU A 275 13.13 -16.25 8.38
C LEU A 275 13.36 -16.27 9.90
N HIS A 276 12.32 -16.57 10.67
CA HIS A 276 12.39 -16.72 12.14
C HIS A 276 13.55 -17.65 12.54
N ARG A 277 13.60 -18.87 12.00
CA ARG A 277 14.65 -19.85 12.35
C ARG A 277 16.06 -19.46 11.88
N SER A 278 16.18 -18.57 10.90
CA SER A 278 17.46 -18.21 10.28
C SER A 278 18.03 -16.89 10.79
N ALA A 279 17.17 -16.02 11.32
CA ALA A 279 17.55 -14.75 11.89
C ALA A 279 18.37 -14.96 13.18
N PRO A 280 19.30 -14.04 13.50
CA PRO A 280 20.01 -14.09 14.77
C PRO A 280 19.06 -13.96 15.95
N HIS A 281 19.33 -14.70 17.03
CA HIS A 281 18.56 -14.62 18.26
C HIS A 281 18.47 -13.18 18.78
N GLY A 282 17.28 -12.75 19.18
CA GLY A 282 17.00 -11.39 19.65
C GLY A 282 16.77 -10.36 18.53
N THR A 283 16.64 -10.81 17.28
CA THR A 283 16.23 -9.93 16.17
C THR A 283 14.71 -9.72 16.22
N LEU A 284 14.28 -8.46 16.22
CA LEU A 284 12.86 -8.12 16.05
C LEU A 284 12.43 -8.41 14.61
N ILE A 285 11.38 -9.20 14.42
CA ILE A 285 10.74 -9.40 13.12
C ILE A 285 9.36 -8.76 13.18
N VAL A 286 9.09 -7.81 12.28
CA VAL A 286 7.79 -7.16 12.13
C VAL A 286 7.20 -7.52 10.77
N ILE A 287 6.01 -8.12 10.74
CA ILE A 287 5.31 -8.52 9.53
C ILE A 287 4.12 -7.59 9.30
N VAL A 288 4.15 -6.87 8.19
CA VAL A 288 3.13 -5.91 7.76
C VAL A 288 2.67 -6.20 6.33
N ALA A 289 1.63 -5.49 5.89
CA ALA A 289 1.21 -5.43 4.49
C ALA A 289 1.02 -3.97 4.06
N ASP A 290 0.94 -3.74 2.77
CA ASP A 290 0.57 -2.45 2.18
C ASP A 290 -0.95 -2.26 2.10
N HIS A 291 -1.70 -3.33 1.84
CA HIS A 291 -3.16 -3.34 1.83
C HIS A 291 -3.73 -4.76 1.97
N GLY A 292 -5.05 -4.85 2.14
CA GLY A 292 -5.82 -6.07 1.92
C GLY A 292 -6.33 -6.23 0.50
N MET A 293 -7.24 -7.18 0.33
CA MET A 293 -7.75 -7.57 -0.99
C MET A 293 -9.23 -7.95 -0.90
N VAL A 294 -10.04 -7.46 -1.85
CA VAL A 294 -11.46 -7.79 -1.97
C VAL A 294 -11.70 -8.69 -3.17
N GLN A 295 -12.72 -9.55 -3.08
CA GLN A 295 -13.23 -10.27 -4.24
C GLN A 295 -14.09 -9.32 -5.07
N THR A 296 -13.97 -9.36 -6.40
CA THR A 296 -14.82 -8.56 -7.30
C THR A 296 -16.14 -9.28 -7.56
N ASP A 297 -17.21 -8.48 -7.70
CA ASP A 297 -18.49 -8.95 -8.23
C ASP A 297 -18.70 -8.36 -9.63
N MET A 298 -18.64 -9.22 -10.66
CA MET A 298 -18.81 -8.81 -12.06
C MET A 298 -20.19 -8.23 -12.36
N SER A 299 -21.21 -8.55 -11.56
CA SER A 299 -22.54 -7.94 -11.68
C SER A 299 -22.61 -6.51 -11.14
N GLN A 300 -21.64 -6.13 -10.30
CA GLN A 300 -21.47 -4.79 -9.74
C GLN A 300 -20.36 -3.99 -10.47
N ARG A 301 -19.76 -4.57 -11.52
CA ARG A 301 -18.78 -3.86 -12.36
C ARG A 301 -19.49 -2.77 -13.15
N VAL A 302 -18.98 -1.54 -13.06
CA VAL A 302 -19.42 -0.41 -13.87
C VAL A 302 -18.32 -0.07 -14.87
N ASP A 303 -18.65 -0.16 -16.16
CA ASP A 303 -17.80 0.32 -17.24
C ASP A 303 -18.14 1.77 -17.55
N ILE A 304 -17.23 2.68 -17.22
CA ILE A 304 -17.41 4.12 -17.40
C ILE A 304 -17.61 4.44 -18.88
N ALA A 305 -16.96 3.69 -19.78
CA ALA A 305 -17.09 3.88 -21.22
C ALA A 305 -18.51 3.67 -21.74
N GLU A 306 -19.31 2.86 -21.05
CA GLU A 306 -20.67 2.48 -21.45
C GLU A 306 -21.74 3.39 -20.81
N ASP A 307 -21.34 4.31 -19.92
CA ASP A 307 -22.25 5.19 -19.18
C ASP A 307 -22.00 6.67 -19.53
N PRO A 308 -22.81 7.27 -20.44
CA PRO A 308 -22.68 8.67 -20.81
C PRO A 308 -22.80 9.65 -19.63
N GLN A 309 -23.48 9.28 -18.54
CA GLN A 309 -23.61 10.16 -17.36
C GLN A 309 -22.28 10.27 -16.60
N LEU A 310 -21.48 9.19 -16.59
CA LEU A 310 -20.21 9.14 -15.88
C LEU A 310 -19.05 9.77 -16.67
N THR A 311 -19.16 9.84 -17.99
CA THR A 311 -18.16 10.44 -18.89
C THR A 311 -18.33 11.94 -19.09
N GLN A 312 -19.52 12.49 -18.85
CA GLN A 312 -19.80 13.90 -19.09
C GLN A 312 -18.90 14.79 -18.22
N GLY A 313 -18.13 15.68 -18.86
CA GLY A 313 -17.26 16.67 -18.20
C GLY A 313 -16.02 16.09 -17.55
N VAL A 314 -15.67 14.82 -17.86
CA VAL A 314 -14.49 14.13 -17.32
C VAL A 314 -13.46 13.96 -18.43
N GLU A 315 -12.31 14.62 -18.28
CA GLU A 315 -11.20 14.57 -19.23
C GLU A 315 -10.38 13.28 -19.05
N PHE A 316 -10.02 12.96 -17.80
CA PHE A 316 -9.25 11.76 -17.47
C PHE A 316 -9.87 10.98 -16.32
N VAL A 317 -9.69 9.66 -16.36
CA VAL A 317 -9.99 8.73 -15.27
C VAL A 317 -8.69 8.09 -14.83
N GLY A 318 -8.15 8.55 -13.69
CA GLY A 318 -7.00 7.96 -13.03
C GLY A 318 -7.37 7.18 -11.78
N GLY A 319 -6.36 6.80 -11.00
CA GLY A 319 -6.49 5.99 -9.79
C GLY A 319 -6.46 4.50 -10.07
N GLU A 320 -7.34 3.76 -9.42
CA GLU A 320 -7.50 2.31 -9.58
C GLU A 320 -8.98 1.90 -9.49
N PRO A 321 -9.34 0.65 -9.83
CA PRO A 321 -10.75 0.28 -10.00
C PRO A 321 -11.65 0.47 -8.77
N ARG A 322 -11.05 0.64 -7.59
CA ARG A 322 -11.75 0.85 -6.31
C ARG A 322 -11.55 2.23 -5.70
N SER A 323 -10.65 3.05 -6.25
CA SER A 323 -10.45 4.43 -5.85
C SER A 323 -10.04 5.25 -7.06
N LEU A 324 -11.03 5.81 -7.78
CA LEU A 324 -10.78 6.63 -8.95
C LEU A 324 -10.41 8.06 -8.56
N MET A 325 -9.64 8.67 -9.44
CA MET A 325 -9.42 10.11 -9.51
C MET A 325 -9.96 10.60 -10.85
N LEU A 326 -11.04 11.37 -10.82
CA LEU A 326 -11.63 11.98 -12.01
C LEU A 326 -11.06 13.38 -12.19
N TYR A 327 -10.57 13.69 -13.38
CA TYR A 327 -10.05 14.99 -13.75
C TYR A 327 -11.08 15.68 -14.63
N ALA A 328 -11.52 16.87 -14.23
CA ALA A 328 -12.58 17.60 -14.91
C ALA A 328 -12.07 18.23 -16.20
N GLU A 329 -12.92 18.28 -17.23
CA GLU A 329 -12.67 19.11 -18.42
C GLU A 329 -12.57 20.59 -18.02
N ALA A 330 -11.80 21.37 -18.78
CA ALA A 330 -11.61 22.79 -18.51
C ALA A 330 -12.95 23.56 -18.45
N GLY A 331 -13.25 24.16 -17.30
CA GLY A 331 -14.46 24.96 -17.07
C GLY A 331 -15.64 24.18 -16.48
N GLU A 332 -15.55 22.84 -16.37
CA GLU A 332 -16.54 22.05 -15.64
C GLU A 332 -16.40 22.27 -14.14
N ASN A 333 -17.54 22.25 -13.44
CA ASN A 333 -17.57 22.32 -11.98
C ASN A 333 -17.43 20.90 -11.38
N PRO A 334 -16.40 20.63 -10.55
CA PRO A 334 -16.23 19.33 -9.90
C PRO A 334 -17.45 18.89 -9.09
N GLU A 335 -18.21 19.82 -8.50
CA GLU A 335 -19.42 19.48 -7.75
C GLU A 335 -20.51 18.90 -8.65
N THR A 336 -20.69 19.44 -9.86
CA THR A 336 -21.65 18.89 -10.84
C THR A 336 -21.26 17.48 -11.27
N ILE A 337 -19.96 17.20 -11.44
CA ILE A 337 -19.46 15.84 -11.72
C ILE A 337 -19.74 14.94 -10.51
N ALA A 338 -19.40 15.38 -9.29
CA ALA A 338 -19.63 14.61 -8.08
C ALA A 338 -21.13 14.27 -7.88
N GLU A 339 -22.04 15.21 -8.10
CA GLU A 339 -23.48 14.99 -8.05
C GLU A 339 -23.95 13.93 -9.07
N ARG A 340 -23.46 13.96 -10.32
CA ARG A 340 -23.77 12.91 -11.32
C ARG A 340 -23.35 11.54 -10.82
N TRP A 341 -22.13 11.42 -10.30
CA TRP A 341 -21.59 10.17 -9.77
C TRP A 341 -22.35 9.68 -8.53
N ARG A 342 -22.70 10.58 -7.60
CA ARG A 342 -23.54 10.26 -6.42
C ARG A 342 -24.91 9.75 -6.83
N ASN A 343 -25.57 10.42 -7.77
CA ASN A 343 -26.88 10.02 -8.27
C ASN A 343 -26.85 8.66 -8.97
N ARG A 344 -25.78 8.37 -9.71
CA ARG A 344 -25.64 7.13 -10.47
C ARG A 344 -25.24 5.93 -9.62
N LEU A 345 -24.36 6.13 -8.63
CA LEU A 345 -23.78 5.05 -7.83
C LEU A 345 -24.44 4.85 -6.47
N GLY A 346 -25.12 5.88 -5.93
CA GLY A 346 -25.77 5.78 -4.62
C GLY A 346 -24.82 5.26 -3.54
N GLU A 347 -25.24 4.23 -2.80
CA GLU A 347 -24.48 3.65 -1.69
C GLU A 347 -23.31 2.74 -2.13
N THR A 348 -23.17 2.46 -3.44
CA THR A 348 -22.08 1.61 -3.95
C THR A 348 -20.73 2.31 -3.98
N ALA A 349 -20.69 3.63 -3.76
CA ALA A 349 -19.44 4.38 -3.64
C ALA A 349 -19.58 5.63 -2.76
N LEU A 350 -18.48 6.02 -2.12
CA LEU A 350 -18.31 7.34 -1.53
C LEU A 350 -17.68 8.28 -2.56
N ILE A 351 -18.38 9.37 -2.86
CA ILE A 351 -17.97 10.37 -3.83
C ILE A 351 -17.67 11.68 -3.12
N ARG A 352 -16.44 12.17 -3.30
CA ARG A 352 -15.97 13.43 -2.72
C ARG A 352 -15.37 14.30 -3.80
N THR A 353 -15.60 15.60 -3.74
CA THR A 353 -14.74 16.55 -4.46
C THR A 353 -13.34 16.54 -3.83
N LYS A 354 -12.34 17.02 -4.57
CA LYS A 354 -10.97 17.22 -4.07
C LYS A 354 -10.94 18.01 -2.76
N THR A 355 -11.73 19.07 -2.68
CA THR A 355 -11.83 19.91 -1.48
C THR A 355 -12.38 19.15 -0.28
N GLU A 356 -13.44 18.35 -0.46
CA GLU A 356 -13.98 17.49 0.59
C GLU A 356 -12.97 16.42 1.02
N ALA A 357 -12.32 15.75 0.06
CA ALA A 357 -11.28 14.76 0.35
C ALA A 357 -10.10 15.33 1.14
N PHE A 358 -9.69 16.58 0.86
CA PHE A 358 -8.66 17.27 1.64
C PHE A 358 -9.15 17.66 3.03
N ALA A 359 -10.39 18.15 3.16
CA ALA A 359 -10.98 18.50 4.45
C ALA A 359 -11.12 17.27 5.37
N ASP A 360 -11.45 16.11 4.81
CA ASP A 360 -11.51 14.83 5.53
C ASP A 360 -10.12 14.28 5.91
N GLY A 361 -9.04 14.86 5.37
CA GLY A 361 -7.67 14.41 5.60
C GLY A 361 -7.30 13.13 4.85
N LEU A 362 -7.98 12.81 3.74
CA LEU A 362 -7.81 11.54 3.00
C LEU A 362 -6.35 11.22 2.66
N PHE A 363 -5.62 12.24 2.24
CA PHE A 363 -4.22 12.14 1.82
C PHE A 363 -3.24 12.62 2.90
N GLY A 364 -3.72 12.93 4.12
CA GLY A 364 -2.97 13.66 5.14
C GLY A 364 -2.71 15.12 4.75
N PRO A 365 -1.70 15.80 5.33
CA PRO A 365 -1.23 17.09 4.83
C PRO A 365 -0.87 17.03 3.34
N VAL A 366 -1.33 18.02 2.56
CA VAL A 366 -1.13 18.06 1.10
C VAL A 366 -0.26 19.24 0.71
N ASP A 367 0.89 18.96 0.10
CA ASP A 367 1.78 19.99 -0.47
C ASP A 367 1.14 20.65 -1.69
N GLU A 368 1.34 21.97 -1.86
CA GLU A 368 0.84 22.71 -3.03
C GLU A 368 1.28 22.09 -4.37
N ARG A 369 2.49 21.51 -4.45
CA ARG A 369 2.97 20.83 -5.66
C ARG A 369 2.17 19.57 -6.00
N VAL A 370 1.57 18.93 -4.99
CA VAL A 370 0.87 17.64 -5.12
C VAL A 370 -0.58 17.85 -5.50
N LYS A 371 -1.21 18.97 -5.10
CA LYS A 371 -2.63 19.26 -5.39
C LYS A 371 -3.02 19.09 -6.87
N PRO A 372 -2.21 19.51 -7.87
CA PRO A 372 -2.57 19.33 -9.28
C PRO A 372 -2.51 17.86 -9.75
N MET A 373 -1.82 16.99 -9.02
CA MET A 373 -1.72 15.56 -9.32
C MET A 373 -2.96 14.77 -8.88
N ILE A 374 -3.76 15.34 -7.96
CA ILE A 374 -4.96 14.71 -7.40
C ILE A 374 -6.16 15.03 -8.30
N GLY A 375 -7.04 14.05 -8.52
CA GLY A 375 -8.30 14.25 -9.25
C GLY A 375 -9.24 15.25 -8.58
N ASP A 376 -10.06 15.92 -9.37
CA ASP A 376 -11.06 16.89 -8.91
C ASP A 376 -12.25 16.24 -8.20
N VAL A 377 -12.53 14.96 -8.52
CA VAL A 377 -13.49 14.12 -7.81
C VAL A 377 -12.84 12.77 -7.51
N ILE A 378 -13.00 12.30 -6.27
CA ILE A 378 -12.51 11.02 -5.77
C ILE A 378 -13.71 10.09 -5.58
N VAL A 379 -13.59 8.87 -6.13
CA VAL A 379 -14.66 7.86 -6.11
C VAL A 379 -14.13 6.60 -5.46
N GLN A 380 -14.62 6.27 -4.27
CA GLN A 380 -14.19 5.10 -3.52
C GLN A 380 -15.29 4.05 -3.44
N ALA A 381 -15.01 2.84 -3.93
CA ALA A 381 -15.97 1.75 -3.97
C ALA A 381 -16.35 1.23 -2.58
N SER A 382 -17.63 1.02 -2.35
CA SER A 382 -18.14 0.22 -1.23
C SER A 382 -18.47 -1.18 -1.72
N GLY A 383 -18.58 -2.16 -0.83
CA GLY A 383 -18.94 -3.52 -1.23
C GLY A 383 -17.89 -4.15 -2.16
N ALA A 384 -18.36 -4.97 -3.11
CA ALA A 384 -17.55 -5.65 -4.12
C ALA A 384 -17.51 -4.92 -5.48
N ALA A 385 -18.02 -3.67 -5.54
CA ALA A 385 -18.09 -2.88 -6.76
C ALA A 385 -16.70 -2.55 -7.32
N THR A 386 -16.63 -2.43 -8.64
CA THR A 386 -15.43 -1.97 -9.36
C THR A 386 -15.82 -1.02 -10.48
N PHE A 387 -15.00 0.01 -10.68
CA PHE A 387 -15.17 1.01 -11.71
C PHE A 387 -14.01 0.92 -12.69
N VAL A 388 -14.31 0.66 -13.95
CA VAL A 388 -13.28 0.43 -14.99
C VAL A 388 -13.58 1.29 -16.21
N ASP A 389 -12.59 1.44 -17.09
CA ASP A 389 -12.74 2.21 -18.33
C ASP A 389 -12.18 1.42 -19.51
N SER A 390 -13.06 0.73 -20.23
CA SER A 390 -12.68 -0.10 -21.38
C SER A 390 -12.10 0.69 -22.57
N ARG A 391 -12.17 2.03 -22.58
CA ARG A 391 -11.50 2.87 -23.59
C ARG A 391 -9.98 2.84 -23.45
N THR A 392 -9.49 2.67 -22.23
CA THR A 392 -8.06 2.78 -21.89
C THR A 392 -7.49 1.50 -21.29
N GLN A 393 -8.35 0.68 -20.68
CA GLN A 393 -7.97 -0.56 -20.00
C GLN A 393 -8.24 -1.77 -20.89
N ASN A 394 -7.33 -2.73 -20.90
CA ASN A 394 -7.52 -3.99 -21.63
C ASN A 394 -8.48 -4.93 -20.88
N ASP A 395 -9.05 -5.89 -21.60
CA ASP A 395 -10.02 -6.87 -21.09
C ASP A 395 -9.60 -7.57 -19.79
N LYS A 396 -8.34 -7.99 -19.68
CA LYS A 396 -7.85 -8.61 -18.45
C LYS A 396 -7.90 -7.64 -17.25
N ALA A 397 -7.54 -6.38 -17.45
CA ALA A 397 -7.52 -5.38 -16.39
C ALA A 397 -8.94 -5.03 -15.92
N THR A 398 -9.95 -5.15 -16.79
CA THR A 398 -11.35 -4.87 -16.46
C THR A 398 -12.08 -6.06 -15.81
N HIS A 399 -11.44 -7.23 -15.73
CA HIS A 399 -12.03 -8.49 -15.24
C HIS A 399 -11.18 -9.18 -14.16
N LEU A 400 -10.41 -8.41 -13.37
CA LEU A 400 -9.60 -8.99 -12.29
C LEU A 400 -10.51 -9.63 -11.22
N PRO A 401 -10.28 -10.89 -10.80
CA PRO A 401 -11.12 -11.56 -9.80
C PRO A 401 -11.03 -10.94 -8.40
N SER A 402 -9.91 -10.31 -8.08
CA SER A 402 -9.74 -9.58 -6.83
C SER A 402 -8.95 -8.31 -7.09
N VAL A 403 -9.28 -7.28 -6.33
CA VAL A 403 -8.65 -5.96 -6.41
C VAL A 403 -8.60 -5.31 -5.02
N HIS A 404 -7.99 -4.13 -4.95
CA HIS A 404 -7.90 -3.30 -3.76
C HIS A 404 -7.92 -1.82 -4.19
N GLY A 405 -7.86 -0.91 -3.21
CA GLY A 405 -7.70 0.52 -3.44
C GLY A 405 -8.66 1.42 -2.66
N SER A 406 -9.81 0.89 -2.23
CA SER A 406 -10.83 1.68 -1.53
C SER A 406 -10.55 1.78 -0.03
N GLN A 407 -11.42 2.54 0.65
CA GLN A 407 -11.40 2.75 2.10
C GLN A 407 -12.32 1.75 2.82
N THR A 408 -12.35 0.47 2.42
CA THR A 408 -13.10 -0.56 3.16
C THR A 408 -12.25 -1.18 4.26
N GLN A 409 -12.89 -1.76 5.28
CA GLN A 409 -12.16 -2.39 6.37
C GLN A 409 -11.26 -3.54 5.89
N LEU A 410 -11.73 -4.35 4.93
CA LEU A 410 -10.98 -5.47 4.35
C LEU A 410 -9.69 -5.01 3.66
N GLU A 411 -9.70 -3.83 3.06
CA GLU A 411 -8.57 -3.27 2.32
C GLU A 411 -7.62 -2.45 3.21
N MET A 412 -8.19 -1.71 4.16
CA MET A 412 -7.44 -0.74 4.96
C MET A 412 -6.76 -1.33 6.20
N GLU A 413 -7.32 -2.41 6.76
CA GLU A 413 -6.78 -3.04 7.97
C GLU A 413 -5.73 -4.11 7.61
N ILE A 414 -4.49 -3.81 7.96
CA ILE A 414 -3.31 -4.61 7.65
C ILE A 414 -2.71 -5.22 8.93
N PRO A 415 -2.00 -6.36 8.85
CA PRO A 415 -1.31 -6.93 10.00
C PRO A 415 -0.14 -6.04 10.44
N CYS A 416 0.18 -6.12 11.74
CA CYS A 416 1.43 -5.67 12.32
C CYS A 416 1.86 -6.72 13.34
N LEU A 417 2.35 -7.86 12.84
CA LEU A 417 2.71 -8.99 13.69
C LEU A 417 4.14 -8.82 14.18
N ILE A 418 4.32 -9.01 15.47
CA ILE A 418 5.59 -8.90 16.18
C ILE A 418 6.05 -10.31 16.53
N ASP A 419 7.31 -10.59 16.19
CA ASP A 419 8.03 -11.80 16.51
C ASP A 419 9.46 -11.48 16.97
N MET A 420 10.04 -12.37 17.77
CA MET A 420 11.42 -12.32 18.22
C MET A 420 12.09 -13.64 17.86
N ALA A 421 13.12 -13.56 17.00
CA ALA A 421 13.90 -14.72 16.56
C ALA A 421 14.79 -15.32 17.66
#